data_AF-A0A8E2EXG6-F1
#
_entry.id   AF-A0A8E2EXG6-F1
#
_cell.length_a   1.000
_cell.length_b   1.000
_cell.length_c   1.000
_cell.angle_alpha   90.00
_cell.angle_beta   90.00
_cell.angle_gamma   90.00
#
_symmetry.space_group_name_H-M   'P 1'
#
loop_
_entity.id
_entity.type
_entity.pdbx_description
1 polymer ?
#
loop_
_entity_poly.entity_id
_entity_poly.type
_entity_poly.pdbx_seq_one_letter_code
_entity_poly.pdbx_strand_id
1 'polypeptide(L)'
;MAEHLTNNTVYLPWGWTITPDDPNNHRCPPVSSLLGTFAAVNGVVSLLAVVFGHRLVVEKITCGACGKKGSKAWKYMWILPVGLQLAANAFIAAIIKRTAGYHANYKIWELMFFLVARPRLSWIVLGAFAFRERRPSKIKPSPSKYALIDNYQDSGYRQDDEYLGDGDFPWWSAFMSQFIGEFLLQIISLYIMGRTAHFAARHGYYTVSNAKMYHSLPHGAHMMYAGALYYLVAGSIFLITASTFIIAIYTEHTFVNTTWQVQKHKFRIITTLFILLISTWMGSWIFWAGFVKLAGNLYCPPALIGQGVIWTIFSLIGIITGAGM
;
A
#
# COMPACT_ATOMS: atom_id res chain seq x y z
N MET A 1 10.02 37.48 9.83
CA MET A 1 9.63 36.16 9.25
C MET A 1 10.27 34.97 9.99
N ALA A 2 11.43 35.14 10.67
CA ALA A 2 12.06 34.08 11.46
C ALA A 2 11.31 33.72 12.77
N GLU A 3 10.65 34.68 13.41
CA GLU A 3 9.98 34.47 14.72
C GLU A 3 8.74 33.55 14.65
N HIS A 4 8.15 33.36 13.47
CA HIS A 4 6.98 32.49 13.29
C HIS A 4 7.35 31.00 13.07
N LEU A 5 8.62 30.70 12.75
CA LEU A 5 9.11 29.34 12.46
C LEU A 5 9.45 28.55 13.74
N THR A 6 9.85 29.23 14.82
CA THR A 6 10.17 28.62 16.11
C THR A 6 8.95 28.05 16.83
N ASN A 7 7.74 28.47 16.47
CA ASN A 7 6.53 28.05 17.18
C ASN A 7 5.97 26.69 16.71
N ASN A 8 6.21 26.29 15.45
CA ASN A 8 5.58 25.09 14.90
C ASN A 8 6.25 23.78 15.34
N THR A 9 7.54 23.81 15.72
CA THR A 9 8.26 22.64 16.22
C THR A 9 7.63 22.09 17.49
N VAL A 10 6.99 22.94 18.30
CA VAL A 10 6.27 22.57 19.53
C VAL A 10 5.10 21.61 19.24
N TYR A 11 4.57 21.61 18.02
CA TYR A 11 3.45 20.73 17.63
C TYR A 11 3.91 19.45 16.90
N LEU A 12 5.21 19.28 16.64
CA LEU A 12 5.72 18.09 15.94
C LEU A 12 6.20 17.04 16.94
N PRO A 13 5.82 15.76 16.78
CA PRO A 13 6.19 14.70 17.74
C PRO A 13 7.63 14.20 17.57
N TRP A 14 8.42 14.80 16.67
CA TRP A 14 9.83 14.51 16.41
C TRP A 14 10.65 15.79 16.42
N GLY A 15 11.95 15.67 16.74
CA GLY A 15 12.88 16.79 16.82
C GLY A 15 13.68 17.06 15.53
N TRP A 16 13.41 16.33 14.46
CA TRP A 16 14.11 16.53 13.19
C TRP A 16 13.37 17.49 12.26
N THR A 17 14.14 18.10 11.36
CA THR A 17 13.70 19.06 10.35
C THR A 17 14.44 18.81 9.05
N ILE A 18 13.88 19.32 7.95
CA ILE A 18 14.47 19.29 6.61
C ILE A 18 14.31 20.70 6.06
N THR A 19 15.36 21.51 6.11
CA THR A 19 15.31 22.94 5.76
C THR A 19 16.41 23.27 4.76
N PRO A 20 16.22 24.25 3.86
CA PRO A 20 17.31 24.76 3.05
C PRO A 20 18.33 25.50 3.91
N ASP A 21 19.62 25.43 3.56
CA ASP A 21 20.69 26.18 4.23
C ASP A 21 20.55 27.69 3.98
N ASP A 22 20.15 28.06 2.75
CA ASP A 22 19.81 29.43 2.35
C ASP A 22 18.35 29.50 1.84
N PRO A 23 17.42 30.07 2.63
CA PRO A 23 16.02 30.23 2.26
C PRO A 23 15.78 31.08 1.01
N ASN A 24 16.73 31.96 0.65
CA ASN A 24 16.59 32.83 -0.52
C ASN A 24 16.90 32.10 -1.82
N ASN A 25 17.90 31.20 -1.77
CA ASN A 25 18.36 30.44 -2.93
C ASN A 25 17.51 29.19 -3.18
N HIS A 26 17.03 28.53 -2.11
CA HIS A 26 16.23 27.30 -2.22
C HIS A 26 14.83 27.51 -1.66
N ARG A 27 13.85 27.73 -2.56
CA ARG A 27 12.44 27.85 -2.18
C ARG A 27 11.81 26.50 -1.93
N CYS A 28 11.11 26.36 -0.80
CA CYS A 28 10.37 25.15 -0.49
C CYS A 28 9.17 24.95 -1.42
N PRO A 29 8.89 23.70 -1.83
CA PRO A 29 7.72 23.41 -2.64
C PRO A 29 6.44 23.75 -1.84
N PRO A 30 5.41 24.32 -2.49
CA PRO A 30 4.15 24.60 -1.81
C PRO A 30 3.45 23.30 -1.40
N VAL A 31 2.64 23.36 -0.33
CA VAL A 31 1.88 22.21 0.22
C VAL A 31 1.08 21.48 -0.86
N SER A 32 0.45 22.21 -1.78
CA SER A 32 -0.31 21.64 -2.90
C SER A 32 0.56 20.85 -3.88
N SER A 33 1.80 21.27 -4.11
CA SER A 33 2.75 20.54 -4.97
C SER A 33 3.22 19.25 -4.30
N LEU A 34 3.47 19.27 -3.00
CA LEU A 34 3.83 18.07 -2.22
C LEU A 34 2.71 17.02 -2.25
N LEU A 35 1.50 17.42 -1.85
CA LEU A 35 0.35 16.51 -1.83
C LEU A 35 -0.07 16.09 -3.24
N GLY A 36 -0.01 17.01 -4.20
CA GLY A 36 -0.28 16.73 -5.61
C GLY A 36 0.68 15.71 -6.20
N THR A 37 1.98 15.79 -5.88
CA THR A 37 2.96 14.80 -6.31
C THR A 37 2.67 13.43 -5.69
N PHE A 38 2.31 13.37 -4.40
CA PHE A 38 1.91 12.10 -3.78
C PHE A 38 0.68 11.49 -4.44
N ALA A 39 -0.31 12.31 -4.81
CA ALA A 39 -1.52 11.85 -5.48
C ALA A 39 -1.20 11.36 -6.90
N ALA A 40 -0.39 12.11 -7.65
CA ALA A 40 0.04 11.74 -8.99
C ALA A 40 0.83 10.43 -9.01
N VAL A 41 1.83 10.28 -8.14
CA VAL A 41 2.62 9.05 -8.02
C VAL A 41 1.72 7.85 -7.67
N ASN A 42 0.79 8.01 -6.72
CA ASN A 42 -0.17 6.97 -6.39
C ASN A 42 -1.07 6.59 -7.57
N GLY A 43 -1.57 7.58 -8.32
CA GLY A 43 -2.37 7.35 -9.52
C GLY A 43 -1.60 6.59 -10.59
N VAL A 44 -0.38 7.03 -10.90
CA VAL A 44 0.50 6.37 -11.88
C VAL A 44 0.81 4.94 -11.46
N VAL A 45 1.25 4.71 -10.22
CA VAL A 45 1.55 3.35 -9.74
C VAL A 45 0.30 2.48 -9.74
N SER A 46 -0.88 3.01 -9.44
CA SER A 46 -2.13 2.25 -9.46
C SER A 46 -2.53 1.83 -10.89
N LEU A 47 -2.39 2.73 -11.87
CA LEU A 47 -2.63 2.40 -13.29
C LEU A 47 -1.65 1.33 -13.78
N LEU A 48 -0.37 1.50 -13.47
CA LEU A 48 0.66 0.51 -13.80
C LEU A 48 0.39 -0.82 -13.08
N ALA A 49 -0.12 -0.80 -11.85
CA ALA A 49 -0.46 -2.01 -11.11
C ALA A 49 -1.52 -2.86 -11.81
N VAL A 50 -2.52 -2.24 -12.45
CA VAL A 50 -3.53 -2.99 -13.23
C VAL A 50 -2.88 -3.72 -14.40
N VAL A 51 -1.94 -3.08 -15.09
CA VAL A 51 -1.26 -3.67 -16.26
C VAL A 51 -0.26 -4.73 -15.83
N PHE A 52 0.69 -4.36 -14.96
CA PHE A 52 1.82 -5.19 -14.56
C PHE A 52 1.49 -6.17 -13.43
N GLY A 53 0.35 -6.02 -12.75
CA GLY A 53 -0.19 -7.03 -11.85
C GLY A 53 -0.92 -8.15 -12.57
N HIS A 54 -1.20 -8.00 -13.87
CA HIS A 54 -1.82 -9.06 -14.67
C HIS A 54 -0.79 -10.15 -14.99
N ARG A 55 -1.05 -11.36 -14.52
CA ARG A 55 -0.14 -12.52 -14.65
C ARG A 55 0.39 -12.76 -16.08
N LEU A 56 -0.47 -12.78 -17.09
CA LEU A 56 -0.05 -12.98 -18.50
C LEU A 56 0.86 -11.88 -19.06
N VAL A 57 0.71 -10.64 -18.58
CA VAL A 57 1.60 -9.54 -18.97
C VAL A 57 2.98 -9.80 -18.39
N VAL A 58 3.05 -10.20 -17.12
CA VAL A 58 4.30 -10.57 -16.45
C VAL A 58 4.94 -11.78 -17.11
N GLU A 59 4.18 -12.83 -17.42
CA GLU A 59 4.66 -14.01 -18.13
C GLU A 59 5.31 -13.64 -19.47
N LYS A 60 4.67 -12.74 -20.23
CA LYS A 60 5.21 -12.27 -21.51
C LYS A 60 6.48 -11.44 -21.34
N ILE A 61 6.52 -10.53 -20.38
CA ILE A 61 7.68 -9.65 -20.13
C ILE A 61 8.88 -10.44 -19.59
N THR A 62 8.62 -11.47 -18.80
CA THR A 62 9.66 -12.32 -18.18
C THR A 62 9.99 -13.56 -19.01
N CYS A 63 9.52 -13.64 -20.26
CA CYS A 63 9.74 -14.77 -21.16
C CYS A 63 9.37 -16.13 -20.54
N GLY A 64 8.29 -16.17 -19.75
CA GLY A 64 7.80 -17.38 -19.07
C GLY A 64 8.51 -17.72 -17.76
N ALA A 65 9.47 -16.91 -17.31
CA ALA A 65 10.14 -17.11 -16.02
C ALA A 65 9.21 -16.86 -14.83
N CYS A 66 8.28 -15.92 -14.95
CA CYS A 66 7.30 -15.55 -13.92
C CYS A 66 5.87 -15.66 -14.46
N GLY A 67 4.86 -15.58 -13.61
CA GLY A 67 3.45 -15.52 -14.01
C GLY A 67 2.84 -16.86 -14.45
N LYS A 68 3.34 -17.99 -13.95
CA LYS A 68 2.76 -19.30 -14.29
C LYS A 68 1.39 -19.49 -13.65
N LYS A 69 0.45 -20.07 -14.40
CA LYS A 69 -0.89 -20.41 -13.89
C LYS A 69 -0.76 -21.38 -12.70
N GLY A 70 -1.50 -21.11 -11.63
CA GLY A 70 -1.48 -21.93 -10.41
C GLY A 70 -0.24 -21.76 -9.52
N SER A 71 0.69 -20.85 -9.83
CA SER A 71 1.85 -20.61 -8.96
C SER A 71 1.40 -20.18 -7.55
N LYS A 72 1.91 -20.89 -6.53
CA LYS A 72 1.72 -20.56 -5.11
C LYS A 72 2.81 -19.61 -4.58
N ALA A 73 3.65 -19.06 -5.46
CA ALA A 73 4.78 -18.22 -5.08
C ALA A 73 4.38 -16.97 -4.27
N TRP A 74 3.16 -16.47 -4.48
CA TRP A 74 2.62 -15.31 -3.77
C TRP A 74 2.71 -15.44 -2.23
N LYS A 75 2.76 -16.66 -1.69
CA LYS A 75 2.89 -16.96 -0.25
C LYS A 75 4.19 -16.49 0.40
N TYR A 76 5.26 -16.33 -0.38
CA TYR A 76 6.55 -15.82 0.09
C TYR A 76 6.98 -14.56 -0.65
N MET A 77 6.44 -14.33 -1.86
CA MET A 77 6.82 -13.18 -2.68
C MET A 77 6.46 -11.82 -2.08
N TRP A 78 5.58 -11.76 -1.05
CA TRP A 78 5.29 -10.52 -0.30
C TRP A 78 6.53 -9.91 0.38
N ILE A 79 7.59 -10.69 0.63
CA ILE A 79 8.86 -10.21 1.20
C ILE A 79 9.48 -9.14 0.28
N LEU A 80 9.41 -9.34 -1.04
CA LEU A 80 10.01 -8.41 -2.01
C LEU A 80 9.30 -7.05 -2.03
N PRO A 81 7.95 -6.94 -2.15
CA PRO A 81 7.24 -5.68 -1.95
C PRO A 81 7.60 -4.98 -0.64
N VAL A 82 7.65 -5.69 0.49
CA VAL A 82 8.02 -5.08 1.78
C VAL A 82 9.44 -4.52 1.75
N GLY A 83 10.41 -5.35 1.34
CA GLY A 83 11.81 -4.96 1.25
C GLY A 83 12.03 -3.80 0.30
N LEU A 84 11.41 -3.82 -0.88
CA LEU A 84 11.51 -2.76 -1.88
C LEU A 84 10.87 -1.46 -1.40
N GLN A 85 9.72 -1.49 -0.73
CA GLN A 85 9.10 -0.26 -0.19
C GLN A 85 9.97 0.35 0.92
N LEU A 86 10.54 -0.47 1.82
CA LEU A 86 11.47 0.01 2.84
C LEU A 86 12.76 0.56 2.22
N ALA A 87 13.32 -0.14 1.23
CA ALA A 87 14.51 0.31 0.51
C ALA A 87 14.27 1.63 -0.24
N ALA A 88 13.12 1.80 -0.90
CA ALA A 88 12.73 3.05 -1.55
C ALA A 88 12.67 4.21 -0.55
N ASN A 89 12.04 3.99 0.60
CA ASN A 89 11.96 4.99 1.67
C ASN A 89 13.34 5.32 2.25
N ALA A 90 14.22 4.32 2.44
CA ALA A 90 15.59 4.53 2.90
C ALA A 90 16.42 5.32 1.88
N PHE A 91 16.28 5.00 0.59
CA PHE A 91 16.99 5.68 -0.49
C PHE A 91 16.53 7.14 -0.63
N ILE A 92 15.22 7.39 -0.56
CA ILE A 92 14.66 8.75 -0.50
C ILE A 92 15.23 9.50 0.71
N ALA A 93 15.22 8.90 1.90
CA ALA A 93 15.76 9.53 3.10
C ALA A 93 17.27 9.81 2.99
N ALA A 94 18.04 8.94 2.33
CA ALA A 94 19.46 9.11 2.09
C ALA A 94 19.75 10.24 1.08
N ILE A 95 18.97 10.32 0.00
CA ILE A 95 19.08 11.41 -0.99
C ILE A 95 18.79 12.75 -0.33
N ILE A 96 17.69 12.87 0.41
CA ILE A 96 17.34 14.12 1.10
C ILE A 96 18.48 14.54 2.04
N LYS A 97 19.05 13.59 2.78
CA LYS A 97 20.14 13.87 3.74
C LYS A 97 21.45 14.27 3.08
N ARG A 98 21.71 13.82 1.85
CA ARG A 98 22.95 14.08 1.09
C ARG A 98 22.83 15.24 0.10
N THR A 99 21.66 15.84 -0.05
CA THR A 99 21.48 16.94 -1.00
C THR A 99 22.18 18.19 -0.48
N ALA A 100 23.10 18.74 -1.27
CA ALA A 100 23.81 19.98 -0.92
C ALA A 100 22.84 21.16 -0.82
N GLY A 101 23.08 22.08 0.12
CA GLY A 101 22.21 23.23 0.36
C GLY A 101 20.99 22.94 1.23
N TYR A 102 20.94 21.77 1.86
CA TYR A 102 19.87 21.38 2.79
C TYR A 102 20.45 20.86 4.11
N HIS A 103 19.88 21.35 5.20
CA HIS A 103 20.11 20.85 6.55
C HIS A 103 19.07 19.80 6.93
N ALA A 104 19.54 18.60 7.28
CA ALA A 104 18.72 17.43 7.61
C ALA A 104 19.28 16.69 8.83
N ASN A 105 18.69 16.93 10.01
CA ASN A 105 19.19 16.42 11.29
C ASN A 105 18.57 15.08 11.77
N TYR A 106 17.91 14.32 10.88
CA TYR A 106 17.36 13.00 11.19
C TYR A 106 18.36 11.85 10.94
N LYS A 107 18.12 10.70 11.58
CA LYS A 107 18.73 9.41 11.19
C LYS A 107 17.91 8.79 10.04
N ILE A 108 18.58 8.16 9.06
CA ILE A 108 17.92 7.65 7.85
C ILE A 108 16.70 6.76 8.17
N TRP A 109 16.81 5.91 9.20
CA TRP A 109 15.72 5.03 9.61
C TRP A 109 14.50 5.77 10.19
N GLU A 110 14.69 6.95 10.81
CA GLU A 110 13.58 7.75 11.35
C GLU A 110 12.69 8.26 10.22
N LEU A 111 13.31 8.85 9.20
CA LEU A 111 12.58 9.33 8.03
C LEU A 111 12.06 8.17 7.18
N MET A 112 12.81 7.07 7.07
CA MET A 112 12.35 5.85 6.39
C MET A 112 11.03 5.34 6.98
N PHE A 113 10.96 5.14 8.31
CA PHE A 113 9.72 4.69 8.96
C PHE A 113 8.61 5.73 8.88
N PHE A 114 8.94 7.02 8.98
CA PHE A 114 7.97 8.08 8.77
C PHE A 114 7.34 8.00 7.37
N LEU A 115 8.13 7.74 6.33
CA LEU A 115 7.65 7.60 4.95
C LEU A 115 6.83 6.32 4.69
N VAL A 116 6.88 5.32 5.58
CA VAL A 116 6.02 4.12 5.50
C VAL A 116 4.54 4.48 5.76
N ALA A 117 4.29 5.53 6.56
CA ALA A 117 2.95 6.04 6.85
C ALA A 117 2.28 6.75 5.65
N ARG A 118 2.96 6.87 4.51
CA ARG A 118 2.40 7.48 3.30
C ARG A 118 1.23 6.66 2.74
N PRO A 119 0.18 7.33 2.24
CA PRO A 119 -0.95 6.65 1.62
C PRO A 119 -0.50 5.92 0.34
N ARG A 120 -0.95 4.67 0.19
CA ARG A 120 -0.69 3.79 -0.95
C ARG A 120 -1.98 3.24 -1.51
N LEU A 121 -2.22 3.45 -2.80
CA LEU A 121 -3.49 3.11 -3.48
C LEU A 121 -3.42 1.82 -4.33
N SER A 122 -2.23 1.43 -4.79
CA SER A 122 -2.05 0.39 -5.81
C SER A 122 -2.66 -0.97 -5.45
N TRP A 123 -2.50 -1.39 -4.20
CA TRP A 123 -3.01 -2.66 -3.70
C TRP A 123 -4.54 -2.68 -3.55
N ILE A 124 -5.19 -1.53 -3.29
CA ILE A 124 -6.66 -1.39 -3.28
C ILE A 124 -7.20 -1.61 -4.68
N VAL A 125 -6.56 -0.99 -5.67
CA VAL A 125 -6.92 -1.15 -7.09
C VAL A 125 -6.69 -2.59 -7.54
N LEU A 126 -5.55 -3.21 -7.18
CA LEU A 126 -5.32 -4.64 -7.44
C LEU A 126 -6.40 -5.52 -6.80
N GLY A 127 -6.84 -5.22 -5.58
CA GLY A 127 -7.92 -5.94 -4.91
C GLY A 127 -9.24 -5.88 -5.67
N ALA A 128 -9.58 -4.74 -6.26
CA ALA A 128 -10.77 -4.60 -7.10
C ALA A 128 -10.70 -5.48 -8.37
N PHE A 129 -9.50 -5.73 -8.91
CA PHE A 129 -9.30 -6.59 -10.09
C PHE A 129 -9.04 -8.06 -9.74
N ALA A 130 -8.61 -8.36 -8.51
CA ALA A 130 -8.25 -9.72 -8.07
C ALA A 130 -9.40 -10.71 -8.22
N PHE A 131 -10.64 -10.24 -8.11
CA PHE A 131 -11.85 -11.06 -8.23
C PHE A 131 -12.47 -11.04 -9.62
N ARG A 132 -11.84 -10.35 -10.59
CA ARG A 132 -12.33 -10.31 -11.97
C ARG A 132 -11.94 -11.60 -12.68
N GLU A 133 -12.88 -12.52 -12.77
CA GLU A 133 -12.71 -13.76 -13.51
C GLU A 133 -12.53 -13.48 -15.01
N ARG A 134 -11.53 -14.13 -15.61
CA ARG A 134 -11.41 -14.16 -17.07
C ARG A 134 -12.38 -15.20 -17.61
N ARG A 135 -13.47 -14.74 -18.24
CA ARG A 135 -14.35 -15.65 -18.98
C ARG A 135 -13.51 -16.41 -20.01
N PRO A 136 -13.57 -17.75 -20.04
CA PRO A 136 -12.87 -18.51 -21.07
C PRO A 136 -13.38 -18.00 -22.41
N SER A 137 -12.44 -17.59 -23.27
CA SER A 137 -12.76 -17.36 -24.68
C SER A 137 -13.42 -18.64 -25.17
N LYS A 138 -14.67 -18.57 -25.65
CA LYS A 138 -15.37 -19.72 -26.23
C LYS A 138 -14.49 -20.27 -27.35
N ILE A 139 -13.67 -21.26 -27.02
CA ILE A 139 -12.90 -22.01 -28.01
C ILE A 139 -13.99 -22.68 -28.83
N LYS A 140 -14.20 -22.22 -30.06
CA LYS A 140 -15.03 -22.96 -31.01
C LYS A 140 -14.38 -24.34 -31.10
N PRO A 141 -15.07 -25.43 -30.73
CA PRO A 141 -14.51 -26.76 -30.89
C PRO A 141 -14.09 -26.90 -32.35
N SER A 142 -12.81 -27.16 -32.57
CA SER A 142 -12.33 -27.44 -33.92
C SER A 142 -13.06 -28.72 -34.39
N PRO A 143 -13.85 -28.67 -35.47
CA PRO A 143 -14.68 -29.80 -35.89
C PRO A 143 -13.86 -31.05 -36.27
N SER A 144 -12.54 -30.95 -36.48
CA SER A 144 -11.76 -32.04 -37.06
C SER A 144 -11.25 -33.11 -36.08
N LYS A 145 -11.46 -32.96 -34.76
CA LYS A 145 -10.99 -33.95 -33.78
C LYS A 145 -12.06 -34.93 -33.26
N TYR A 146 -13.34 -34.71 -33.61
CA TYR A 146 -14.44 -35.59 -33.19
C TYR A 146 -14.70 -36.75 -34.15
N ALA A 147 -14.13 -36.71 -35.37
CA ALA A 147 -14.35 -37.77 -36.36
C ALA A 147 -13.48 -39.03 -36.16
N LEU A 148 -12.66 -39.11 -35.10
CA LEU A 148 -11.70 -40.21 -34.89
C LEU A 148 -11.78 -40.86 -33.50
N ILE A 149 -12.77 -40.51 -32.69
CA ILE A 149 -12.91 -41.00 -31.30
C ILE A 149 -14.08 -42.00 -31.14
N ASP A 150 -14.77 -42.38 -32.22
CA ASP A 150 -15.88 -43.36 -32.15
C ASP A 150 -15.45 -44.84 -32.05
N ASN A 151 -14.15 -45.15 -31.86
CA ASN A 151 -13.67 -46.55 -31.85
C ASN A 151 -12.76 -46.94 -30.67
N TYR A 152 -12.72 -46.18 -29.58
CA TYR A 152 -11.92 -46.55 -28.40
C TYR A 152 -12.78 -46.58 -27.13
N GLN A 153 -13.77 -47.48 -27.14
CA GLN A 153 -14.48 -47.92 -25.96
C GLN A 153 -13.70 -49.09 -25.34
N ASP A 154 -13.54 -49.05 -24.01
CA ASP A 154 -13.05 -50.14 -23.15
C ASP A 154 -11.56 -50.14 -22.74
N SER A 155 -11.13 -49.05 -22.08
CA SER A 155 -10.08 -49.18 -21.07
C SER A 155 -10.46 -48.33 -19.87
N GLY A 156 -10.55 -48.97 -18.69
CA GLY A 156 -10.92 -48.40 -17.39
C GLY A 156 -9.97 -47.30 -16.92
N TYR A 157 -9.96 -46.18 -17.63
CA TYR A 157 -9.23 -44.98 -17.27
C TYR A 157 -10.02 -44.21 -16.21
N ARG A 158 -9.39 -44.20 -15.03
CA ARG A 158 -9.67 -43.37 -13.88
C ARG A 158 -10.09 -41.97 -14.30
N GLN A 159 -11.33 -41.64 -13.98
CA GLN A 159 -11.93 -40.32 -14.09
C GLN A 159 -11.36 -39.41 -12.98
N ASP A 160 -10.04 -39.26 -12.95
CA ASP A 160 -9.38 -38.28 -12.12
C ASP A 160 -9.40 -36.95 -12.89
N ASP A 161 -9.99 -35.94 -12.25
CA ASP A 161 -9.92 -34.53 -12.61
C ASP A 161 -10.60 -34.16 -13.94
N GLU A 162 -11.92 -34.34 -13.98
CA GLU A 162 -12.77 -33.35 -14.62
C GLU A 162 -12.51 -32.01 -13.91
N TYR A 163 -11.50 -31.29 -14.43
CA TYR A 163 -11.17 -29.91 -14.13
C TYR A 163 -12.44 -29.09 -14.37
N LEU A 164 -13.31 -29.02 -13.35
CA LEU A 164 -14.21 -27.90 -13.15
C LEU A 164 -13.36 -26.68 -13.42
N GLY A 165 -13.71 -25.94 -14.48
CA GLY A 165 -12.90 -24.86 -15.01
C GLY A 165 -12.58 -23.86 -13.91
N ASP A 166 -11.45 -24.04 -13.25
CA ASP A 166 -10.99 -23.19 -12.18
C ASP A 166 -10.80 -21.81 -12.81
N GLY A 167 -11.70 -20.89 -12.45
CA GLY A 167 -11.73 -19.53 -12.97
C GLY A 167 -10.33 -18.95 -12.90
N ASP A 168 -9.84 -18.42 -14.03
CA ASP A 168 -8.52 -17.81 -14.05
C ASP A 168 -8.62 -16.37 -13.50
N PHE A 169 -7.98 -16.13 -12.36
CA PHE A 169 -7.90 -14.83 -11.68
C PHE A 169 -6.50 -14.24 -11.85
N PRO A 170 -6.21 -13.53 -12.95
CA PRO A 170 -4.84 -13.18 -13.31
C PRO A 170 -4.20 -12.11 -12.42
N TRP A 171 -4.96 -11.40 -11.58
CA TRP A 171 -4.42 -10.43 -10.62
C TRP A 171 -4.25 -10.98 -9.19
N TRP A 172 -4.73 -12.20 -8.92
CA TRP A 172 -4.82 -12.73 -7.56
C TRP A 172 -3.47 -12.78 -6.84
N SER A 173 -2.44 -13.32 -7.51
CA SER A 173 -1.09 -13.44 -6.93
C SER A 173 -0.51 -12.07 -6.59
N ALA A 174 -0.56 -11.12 -7.53
CA ALA A 174 -0.07 -9.76 -7.34
C ALA A 174 -0.80 -9.05 -6.20
N PHE A 175 -2.14 -9.18 -6.15
CA PHE A 175 -2.94 -8.64 -5.06
C PHE A 175 -2.53 -9.25 -3.72
N MET A 176 -2.42 -10.58 -3.61
CA MET A 176 -2.10 -11.23 -2.34
C MET A 176 -0.72 -10.85 -1.81
N SER A 177 0.30 -10.84 -2.68
CA SER A 177 1.64 -10.43 -2.26
C SER A 177 1.69 -8.97 -1.83
N GLN A 178 0.99 -8.07 -2.54
CA GLN A 178 0.90 -6.66 -2.14
C GLN A 178 0.08 -6.48 -0.86
N PHE A 179 -1.04 -7.20 -0.70
CA PHE A 179 -1.91 -7.13 0.47
C PHE A 179 -1.18 -7.54 1.76
N ILE A 180 -0.46 -8.67 1.73
CA ILE A 180 0.35 -9.12 2.87
C ILE A 180 1.49 -8.13 3.14
N GLY A 181 2.13 -7.61 2.08
CA GLY A 181 3.19 -6.62 2.26
C GLY A 181 2.67 -5.32 2.89
N GLU A 182 1.50 -4.86 2.47
CA GLU A 182 0.83 -3.69 3.03
C GLU A 182 0.37 -3.92 4.47
N PHE A 183 -0.13 -5.12 4.80
CA PHE A 183 -0.44 -5.50 6.18
C PHE A 183 0.76 -5.28 7.11
N LEU A 184 1.95 -5.75 6.73
CA LEU A 184 3.18 -5.56 7.51
C LEU A 184 3.62 -4.10 7.58
N LEU A 185 3.53 -3.37 6.47
CA LEU A 185 3.89 -1.96 6.43
C LEU A 185 2.91 -1.11 7.25
N GLN A 186 1.65 -1.50 7.36
CA GLN A 186 0.68 -0.84 8.24
C GLN A 186 0.99 -1.06 9.73
N ILE A 187 1.50 -2.23 10.13
CA ILE A 187 2.01 -2.46 11.50
C ILE A 187 3.13 -1.46 11.82
N ILE A 188 4.06 -1.25 10.89
CA ILE A 188 5.13 -0.25 11.05
C ILE A 188 4.54 1.16 11.13
N SER A 189 3.57 1.50 10.28
CA SER A 189 2.89 2.81 10.31
C SER A 189 2.17 3.08 11.63
N LEU A 190 1.63 2.06 12.30
CA LEU A 190 0.99 2.23 13.61
C LEU A 190 1.93 2.83 14.65
N TYR A 191 3.24 2.55 14.58
CA TYR A 191 4.20 3.18 15.49
C TYR A 191 4.23 4.71 15.31
N ILE A 192 4.27 5.20 14.07
CA ILE A 192 4.31 6.63 13.78
C ILE A 192 2.99 7.33 14.16
N MET A 193 1.87 6.71 13.81
CA MET A 193 0.54 7.23 14.18
C MET A 193 0.33 7.18 15.70
N GLY A 194 0.76 6.11 16.36
CA GLY A 194 0.75 5.92 17.81
C GLY A 194 1.55 6.98 18.54
N ARG A 195 2.79 7.22 18.11
CA ARG A 195 3.65 8.27 18.65
C ARG A 195 3.01 9.65 18.49
N THR A 196 2.42 9.94 17.34
CA THR A 196 1.76 11.22 17.06
C THR A 196 0.52 11.42 17.93
N ALA A 197 -0.32 10.39 18.05
CA ALA A 197 -1.51 10.46 18.88
C ALA A 197 -1.16 10.54 20.38
N HIS A 198 -0.17 9.79 20.84
CA HIS A 198 0.32 9.86 22.21
C HIS A 198 0.87 11.25 22.54
N PHE A 199 1.64 11.84 21.63
CA PHE A 199 2.14 13.21 21.77
C PHE A 199 0.99 14.20 21.96
N ALA A 200 -0.02 14.18 21.08
CA ALA A 200 -1.17 15.07 21.17
C ALA A 200 -1.98 14.85 22.47
N ALA A 201 -2.15 13.59 22.88
CA ALA A 201 -2.84 13.26 24.12
C ALA A 201 -2.11 13.81 25.35
N ARG A 202 -0.78 13.66 25.44
CA ARG A 202 0.01 14.19 26.57
C ARG A 202 -0.03 15.71 26.69
N HIS A 203 -0.17 16.43 25.57
CA HIS A 203 -0.25 17.89 25.57
C HIS A 203 -1.70 18.40 25.68
N GLY A 204 -2.69 17.52 25.85
CA GLY A 204 -4.10 17.91 25.98
C GLY A 204 -4.75 18.41 24.69
N TYR A 205 -4.15 18.14 23.53
CA TYR A 205 -4.60 18.66 22.23
C TYR A 205 -5.91 18.04 21.72
N TYR A 206 -6.37 16.93 22.31
CA TYR A 206 -7.69 16.35 22.03
C TYR A 206 -8.79 16.87 22.96
N THR A 207 -8.44 17.60 24.02
CA THR A 207 -9.38 17.95 25.09
C THR A 207 -10.21 19.17 24.72
N VAL A 208 -11.44 18.95 24.25
CA VAL A 208 -12.37 20.03 23.85
C VAL A 208 -12.82 20.88 25.04
N SER A 209 -12.81 20.34 26.27
CA SER A 209 -13.20 21.10 27.48
C SER A 209 -12.26 22.27 27.77
N ASN A 210 -11.00 22.22 27.30
CA ASN A 210 -10.12 23.38 27.28
C ASN A 210 -10.20 24.07 25.91
N ALA A 211 -11.35 24.69 25.63
CA ALA A 211 -11.66 25.32 24.35
C ALA A 211 -10.58 26.33 23.92
N LYS A 212 -9.99 27.07 24.87
CA LYS A 212 -8.91 28.02 24.58
C LYS A 212 -7.67 27.34 23.99
N MET A 213 -7.24 26.23 24.59
CA MET A 213 -6.12 25.45 24.07
C MET A 213 -6.49 24.83 22.72
N TYR A 214 -7.62 24.12 22.63
CA TYR A 214 -8.05 23.45 21.41
C TYR A 214 -8.16 24.41 20.22
N HIS A 215 -8.83 25.56 20.38
CA HIS A 215 -9.00 26.54 19.31
C HIS A 215 -7.73 27.31 18.95
N SER A 216 -6.70 27.30 19.81
CA SER A 216 -5.41 27.92 19.51
C SER A 216 -4.50 27.06 18.63
N LEU A 217 -4.82 25.78 18.43
CA LEU A 217 -3.99 24.90 17.61
C LEU A 217 -4.03 25.31 16.14
N PRO A 218 -2.88 25.31 15.45
CA PRO A 218 -2.86 25.47 14.01
C PRO A 218 -3.72 24.40 13.33
N HIS A 219 -4.46 24.78 12.29
CA HIS A 219 -5.33 23.85 11.57
C HIS A 219 -4.60 22.58 11.06
N GLY A 220 -3.33 22.70 10.66
CA GLY A 220 -2.51 21.55 10.27
C GLY A 220 -2.28 20.55 11.42
N ALA A 221 -2.13 21.03 12.66
CA ALA A 221 -2.00 20.19 13.83
C ALA A 221 -3.28 19.40 14.11
N HIS A 222 -4.45 20.05 14.03
CA HIS A 222 -5.74 19.35 14.14
C HIS A 222 -5.87 18.21 13.13
N MET A 223 -5.57 18.48 11.86
CA MET A 223 -5.61 17.46 10.81
C MET A 223 -4.62 16.32 11.09
N MET A 224 -3.37 16.65 11.47
CA MET A 224 -2.34 15.64 11.72
C MET A 224 -2.72 14.71 12.87
N TYR A 225 -3.16 15.27 14.00
CA TYR A 225 -3.55 14.49 15.17
C TYR A 225 -4.85 13.71 14.95
N ALA A 226 -5.86 14.32 14.35
CA ALA A 226 -7.12 13.64 14.02
C ALA A 226 -6.88 12.50 13.02
N GLY A 227 -6.06 12.71 12.00
CA GLY A 227 -5.66 11.67 11.05
C GLY A 227 -4.93 10.52 11.71
N ALA A 228 -3.99 10.80 12.62
CA ALA A 228 -3.27 9.78 13.38
C ALA A 228 -4.21 8.96 14.28
N LEU A 229 -5.10 9.61 15.04
CA LEU A 229 -6.06 8.93 15.91
C LEU A 229 -7.05 8.08 15.11
N TYR A 230 -7.61 8.65 14.04
CA TYR A 230 -8.50 7.93 13.14
C TYR A 230 -7.82 6.71 12.51
N TYR A 231 -6.56 6.87 12.06
CA TYR A 231 -5.77 5.75 11.55
C TYR A 231 -5.54 4.67 12.60
N LEU A 232 -5.28 5.01 13.88
CA LEU A 232 -5.10 4.00 14.93
C LEU A 232 -6.37 3.16 15.13
N VAL A 233 -7.54 3.79 15.14
CA VAL A 233 -8.82 3.10 15.31
C VAL A 233 -9.12 2.23 14.08
N ALA A 234 -9.17 2.84 12.90
CA ALA A 234 -9.48 2.13 11.65
C ALA A 234 -8.42 1.07 11.30
N GLY A 235 -7.14 1.40 11.50
CA GLY A 235 -5.99 0.54 11.25
C GLY A 235 -5.95 -0.67 12.17
N SER A 236 -6.28 -0.52 13.46
CA SER A 236 -6.35 -1.67 14.37
C SER A 236 -7.44 -2.66 13.94
N ILE A 237 -8.62 -2.16 13.59
CA ILE A 237 -9.74 -2.99 13.10
C ILE A 237 -9.35 -3.67 11.77
N PHE A 238 -8.71 -2.92 10.86
CA PHE A 238 -8.17 -3.47 9.62
C PHE A 238 -7.18 -4.61 9.89
N LEU A 239 -6.19 -4.41 10.76
CA LEU A 239 -5.16 -5.43 11.03
C LEU A 239 -5.76 -6.69 11.64
N ILE A 240 -6.73 -6.57 12.54
CA ILE A 240 -7.43 -7.75 13.09
C ILE A 240 -8.15 -8.50 11.97
N THR A 241 -8.89 -7.80 11.12
CA THR A 241 -9.66 -8.40 10.01
C THR A 241 -8.74 -8.99 8.93
N ALA A 242 -7.63 -8.32 8.62
CA ALA A 242 -6.63 -8.80 7.68
C ALA A 242 -5.89 -10.02 8.23
N SER A 243 -5.57 -10.04 9.52
CA SER A 243 -4.93 -11.19 10.18
C SER A 243 -5.82 -12.42 10.13
N THR A 244 -7.11 -12.29 10.46
CA THR A 244 -8.05 -13.42 10.40
C THR A 244 -8.23 -13.92 8.97
N PHE A 245 -8.29 -13.01 7.99
CA PHE A 245 -8.35 -13.35 6.57
C PHE A 245 -7.08 -14.07 6.07
N ILE A 246 -5.89 -13.58 6.42
CA ILE A 246 -4.62 -14.22 6.06
C ILE A 246 -4.52 -15.60 6.71
N ILE A 247 -4.81 -15.72 8.01
CA ILE A 247 -4.78 -17.01 8.72
C ILE A 247 -5.74 -17.99 8.03
N ALA A 248 -6.98 -17.58 7.73
CA ALA A 248 -7.95 -18.42 7.05
C ALA A 248 -7.40 -18.96 5.71
N ILE A 249 -6.79 -18.10 4.89
CA ILE A 249 -6.16 -18.47 3.62
C ILE A 249 -5.00 -19.47 3.81
N TYR A 250 -4.14 -19.27 4.81
CA TYR A 250 -3.01 -20.18 5.04
C TYR A 250 -3.44 -21.51 5.65
N THR A 251 -4.51 -21.53 6.46
CA THR A 251 -5.07 -22.74 7.07
C THR A 251 -5.94 -23.57 6.14
N GLU A 252 -6.23 -23.11 4.91
CA GLU A 252 -7.14 -23.75 3.96
C GLU A 252 -6.71 -25.17 3.51
N HIS A 253 -5.60 -25.71 4.02
CA HIS A 253 -5.23 -27.12 3.90
C HIS A 253 -6.08 -28.09 4.76
N THR A 254 -6.88 -27.59 5.72
CA THR A 254 -7.79 -28.41 6.56
C THR A 254 -9.27 -28.20 6.25
N PHE A 255 -9.64 -27.41 5.24
CA PHE A 255 -11.00 -26.84 5.10
C PHE A 255 -11.72 -27.18 3.79
N VAL A 256 -11.53 -28.40 3.26
CA VAL A 256 -12.25 -28.90 2.07
C VAL A 256 -13.78 -28.94 2.29
N ASN A 257 -14.28 -28.98 3.53
CA ASN A 257 -15.71 -29.09 3.84
C ASN A 257 -16.48 -27.75 3.96
N THR A 258 -15.85 -26.59 3.81
CA THR A 258 -16.50 -25.28 4.08
C THR A 258 -16.51 -24.34 2.86
N THR A 259 -16.24 -24.87 1.68
CA THR A 259 -16.23 -24.13 0.41
C THR A 259 -17.57 -23.43 0.11
N TRP A 260 -18.69 -24.00 0.56
CA TRP A 260 -20.04 -23.43 0.38
C TRP A 260 -20.36 -22.23 1.29
N GLN A 261 -19.93 -22.24 2.56
CA GLN A 261 -20.14 -21.11 3.48
C GLN A 261 -19.20 -19.95 3.16
N VAL A 262 -17.96 -20.24 2.78
CA VAL A 262 -16.98 -19.20 2.43
C VAL A 262 -17.45 -18.43 1.18
N GLN A 263 -18.08 -19.05 0.18
CA GLN A 263 -18.69 -18.34 -0.96
C GLN A 263 -19.73 -17.30 -0.55
N LYS A 264 -20.62 -17.63 0.40
CA LYS A 264 -21.67 -16.71 0.89
C LYS A 264 -21.11 -15.55 1.71
N HIS A 265 -20.03 -15.78 2.47
CA HIS A 265 -19.41 -14.73 3.30
C HIS A 265 -18.24 -14.00 2.61
N LYS A 266 -17.72 -14.50 1.49
CA LYS A 266 -16.64 -13.89 0.69
C LYS A 266 -16.97 -12.44 0.37
N PHE A 267 -18.16 -12.18 -0.15
CA PHE A 267 -18.57 -10.81 -0.50
C PHE A 267 -18.56 -9.87 0.72
N ARG A 268 -19.03 -10.35 1.88
CA ARG A 268 -19.04 -9.56 3.12
C ARG A 268 -17.63 -9.29 3.61
N ILE A 269 -16.77 -10.30 3.67
CA ILE A 269 -15.38 -10.15 4.12
C ILE A 269 -14.62 -9.20 3.19
N ILE A 270 -14.76 -9.35 1.87
CA ILE A 270 -14.12 -8.49 0.87
C ILE A 270 -14.62 -7.05 1.00
N THR A 271 -15.92 -6.85 1.13
CA THR A 271 -16.51 -5.51 1.30
C THR A 271 -16.01 -4.85 2.59
N THR A 272 -16.00 -5.60 3.71
CA THR A 272 -15.49 -5.12 4.99
C THR A 272 -14.02 -4.76 4.89
N LEU A 273 -13.19 -5.63 4.31
CA LEU A 273 -11.79 -5.32 4.06
C LEU A 273 -11.70 -4.02 3.26
N PHE A 274 -12.36 -3.93 2.11
CA PHE A 274 -12.34 -2.76 1.23
C PHE A 274 -12.69 -1.44 1.94
N ILE A 275 -13.76 -1.42 2.74
CA ILE A 275 -14.15 -0.25 3.54
C ILE A 275 -13.06 0.12 4.55
N LEU A 276 -12.49 -0.87 5.24
CA LEU A 276 -11.40 -0.65 6.17
C LEU A 276 -10.13 -0.16 5.46
N LEU A 277 -9.85 -0.59 4.22
CA LEU A 277 -8.72 -0.09 3.42
C LEU A 277 -8.89 1.38 3.07
N ILE A 278 -10.07 1.75 2.59
CA ILE A 278 -10.35 3.15 2.26
C ILE A 278 -10.24 4.01 3.51
N SER A 279 -10.71 3.49 4.65
CA SER A 279 -10.61 4.18 5.94
C SER A 279 -9.15 4.41 6.34
N THR A 280 -8.29 3.39 6.31
CA THR A 280 -6.86 3.58 6.65
C THR A 280 -6.15 4.49 5.66
N TRP A 281 -6.46 4.37 4.37
CA TRP A 281 -5.94 5.25 3.31
C TRP A 281 -6.33 6.72 3.54
N MET A 282 -7.59 6.99 3.89
CA MET A 282 -8.06 8.34 4.25
C MET A 282 -7.36 8.87 5.49
N GLY A 283 -7.16 8.04 6.52
CA GLY A 283 -6.41 8.42 7.72
C GLY A 283 -4.98 8.85 7.42
N SER A 284 -4.27 8.10 6.57
CA SER A 284 -2.93 8.48 6.09
C SER A 284 -2.93 9.81 5.34
N TRP A 285 -3.93 10.07 4.49
CA TRP A 285 -4.04 11.35 3.78
C TRP A 285 -4.30 12.53 4.71
N ILE A 286 -5.24 12.40 5.64
CA ILE A 286 -5.56 13.45 6.61
C ILE A 286 -4.31 13.75 7.46
N PHE A 287 -3.62 12.70 7.91
CA PHE A 287 -2.36 12.83 8.65
C PHE A 287 -1.30 13.59 7.85
N TRP A 288 -1.01 13.18 6.61
CA TRP A 288 0.03 13.79 5.78
C TRP A 288 -0.32 15.22 5.36
N ALA A 289 -1.59 15.49 5.03
CA ALA A 289 -2.04 16.85 4.71
C ALA A 289 -1.88 17.78 5.91
N GLY A 290 -2.22 17.30 7.11
CA GLY A 290 -2.00 18.02 8.35
C GLY A 290 -0.53 18.27 8.63
N PHE A 291 0.30 17.22 8.53
CA PHE A 291 1.74 17.30 8.74
C PHE A 291 2.41 18.31 7.81
N VAL A 292 2.21 18.20 6.49
CA VAL A 292 2.87 19.08 5.52
C VAL A 292 2.42 20.52 5.70
N LYS A 293 1.13 20.76 6.00
CA LYS A 293 0.60 22.09 6.29
C LYS A 293 1.17 22.68 7.59
N LEU A 294 1.32 21.86 8.63
CA LEU A 294 1.87 22.27 9.92
C LEU A 294 3.37 22.54 9.86
N ALA A 295 4.12 21.62 9.24
CA ALA A 295 5.57 21.71 9.15
C ALA A 295 6.01 22.92 8.30
N GLY A 296 5.28 23.21 7.20
CA GLY A 296 5.64 24.32 6.32
C GLY A 296 7.10 24.24 5.89
N ASN A 297 7.87 25.29 6.15
CA ASN A 297 9.29 25.33 5.78
C ASN A 297 10.18 24.40 6.62
N LEU A 298 9.70 23.85 7.74
CA LEU A 298 10.43 22.84 8.53
C LEU A 298 10.54 21.48 7.82
N TYR A 299 9.71 21.25 6.79
CA TYR A 299 9.75 20.09 5.93
C TYR A 299 9.82 20.52 4.45
N CYS A 300 11.04 20.67 3.97
CA CYS A 300 11.38 21.16 2.64
C CYS A 300 12.12 20.07 1.86
N PRO A 301 11.42 19.01 1.39
CA PRO A 301 12.10 17.89 0.74
C PRO A 301 12.69 18.32 -0.62
N PRO A 302 14.00 18.13 -0.85
CA PRO A 302 14.62 18.37 -2.15
C PRO A 302 14.18 17.33 -3.18
N ALA A 303 14.30 17.67 -4.47
CA ALA A 303 14.14 16.73 -5.59
C ALA A 303 12.84 15.89 -5.53
N LEU A 304 11.71 16.55 -5.24
CA LEU A 304 10.40 15.90 -5.04
C LEU A 304 10.01 14.93 -6.18
N ILE A 305 10.28 15.32 -7.43
CA ILE A 305 10.02 14.48 -8.61
C ILE A 305 10.88 13.21 -8.57
N GLY A 306 12.17 13.33 -8.23
CA GLY A 306 13.08 12.20 -8.10
C GLY A 306 12.61 11.19 -7.04
N GLN A 307 12.10 11.68 -5.91
CA GLN A 307 11.50 10.82 -4.88
C GLN A 307 10.27 10.06 -5.39
N GLY A 308 9.42 10.75 -6.17
CA GLY A 308 8.28 10.13 -6.85
C GLY A 308 8.71 9.02 -7.81
N VAL A 309 9.73 9.26 -8.63
CA VAL A 309 10.28 8.27 -9.58
C VAL A 309 10.81 7.04 -8.86
N ILE A 310 11.61 7.22 -7.79
CA ILE A 310 12.12 6.11 -6.98
C ILE A 310 10.97 5.27 -6.44
N TRP A 311 9.96 5.92 -5.87
CA TRP A 311 8.79 5.23 -5.35
C TRP A 311 8.03 4.45 -6.43
N THR A 312 7.83 5.05 -7.61
CA THR A 312 7.18 4.39 -8.74
C THR A 312 7.94 3.16 -9.20
N ILE A 313 9.26 3.26 -9.39
CA ILE A 313 10.10 2.15 -9.86
C ILE A 313 10.06 0.99 -8.86
N PHE A 314 10.33 1.25 -7.59
CA PHE A 314 10.38 0.19 -6.57
C PHE A 314 9.01 -0.47 -6.36
N SER A 315 7.93 0.31 -6.41
CA SER A 315 6.56 -0.23 -6.35
C SER A 315 6.27 -1.13 -7.54
N LEU A 316 6.68 -0.71 -8.75
CA LEU A 316 6.45 -1.48 -9.96
C LEU A 316 7.20 -2.81 -9.95
N ILE A 317 8.47 -2.82 -9.52
CA ILE A 317 9.25 -4.04 -9.35
C ILE A 317 8.57 -4.96 -8.33
N GLY A 318 8.10 -4.40 -7.21
CA GLY A 318 7.33 -5.15 -6.20
C GLY A 318 6.04 -5.76 -6.77
N ILE A 319 5.32 -5.05 -7.64
CA ILE A 319 4.09 -5.57 -8.26
C ILE A 319 4.39 -6.70 -9.24
N ILE A 320 5.39 -6.50 -10.12
CA ILE A 320 5.79 -7.50 -11.13
C ILE A 320 6.25 -8.79 -10.43
N THR A 321 7.11 -8.66 -9.42
CA THR A 321 7.57 -9.81 -8.63
C THR A 321 6.41 -10.45 -7.85
N GLY A 322 5.52 -9.65 -7.28
CA GLY A 322 4.33 -10.13 -6.56
C GLY A 322 3.34 -10.92 -7.43
N ALA A 323 3.30 -10.69 -8.76
CA ALA A 323 2.47 -11.49 -9.68
C ALA A 323 2.91 -12.97 -9.76
N GLY A 324 4.06 -13.30 -9.18
CA GLY A 324 4.57 -14.65 -8.97
C GLY A 324 5.77 -14.95 -9.85
N MET A 325 6.89 -15.35 -9.24
CA MET A 325 7.92 -16.15 -9.92
C MET A 325 7.45 -17.59 -10.13
#